data_AF-Q5SBN4-F1
#
_entry.id   AF-Q5SBN4-F1
#
_cell.length_a   1.000
_cell.length_b   1.000
_cell.length_c   1.000
_cell.angle_alpha   90.00
_cell.angle_beta   90.00
_cell.angle_gamma   90.00
#
_symmetry.space_group_name_H-M   'P 1'
#
loop_
_entity.id
_entity.type
_entity.pdbx_description
1 polymer ?
#
loop_
_entity_poly.entity_id
_entity_poly.type
_entity_poly.pdbx_seq_one_letter_code
_entity_poly.pdbx_strand_id
1 'polypeptide(L)' 'EFATEILKDKDVEVAPVDSSAYPAKAYRPRHSVMSLKKAEDTGFEIMDWRTALSKFIEGIEE' A
#
# COMPACT_ATOMS: atom_id res chain seq x y z
N GLU A 1 -2.08 -6.19 -4.39
CA GLU A 1 -0.87 -5.43 -4.77
C GLU A 1 0.02 -5.13 -3.57
N PHE A 2 -0.37 -4.27 -2.64
CA PHE A 2 0.51 -3.90 -1.50
C PHE A 2 0.97 -5.11 -0.65
N ALA A 3 0.04 -5.99 -0.26
CA ALA A 3 0.38 -7.21 0.48
C ALA A 3 1.30 -8.17 -0.29
N THR A 4 1.09 -8.28 -1.61
CA THR A 4 1.93 -9.09 -2.51
C THR A 4 3.35 -8.55 -2.56
N GLU A 5 3.53 -7.23 -2.62
CA GLU A 5 4.87 -6.62 -2.63
C GLU A 5 5.61 -6.83 -1.30
N ILE A 6 4.91 -6.71 -0.16
CA ILE A 6 5.50 -6.95 1.18
C ILE A 6 6.02 -8.39 1.32
N LEU A 7 5.27 -9.37 0.78
CA LEU A 7 5.55 -10.80 0.98
C LEU A 7 6.25 -11.45 -0.21
N LYS A 8 6.77 -10.67 -1.17
CA LYS A 8 7.33 -11.18 -2.42
C LYS A 8 8.51 -12.15 -2.23
N ASP A 9 9.26 -12.00 -1.14
CA ASP A 9 10.42 -12.83 -0.82
C ASP A 9 10.09 -13.95 0.20
N LYS A 10 8.81 -14.20 0.45
CA LYS A 10 8.32 -15.26 1.34
C LYS A 10 7.64 -16.34 0.49
N ASP A 11 7.83 -17.60 0.88
CA ASP A 11 7.17 -18.75 0.25
C ASP A 11 5.70 -18.83 0.71
N VAL A 12 4.88 -17.88 0.27
CA VAL A 12 3.47 -17.75 0.62
C VAL A 12 2.66 -17.24 -0.56
N GLU A 13 1.50 -17.85 -0.79
CA GLU A 13 0.57 -17.40 -1.82
C GLU A 13 -0.33 -16.27 -1.28
N VAL A 14 -0.37 -15.14 -2.00
CA VAL A 14 -1.26 -14.01 -1.68
C VAL A 14 -2.45 -14.01 -2.65
N ALA A 15 -3.54 -14.68 -2.27
CA ALA A 15 -4.76 -14.76 -3.07
C ALA A 15 -5.60 -13.47 -2.98
N PRO A 16 -5.99 -12.85 -4.12
CA PRO A 16 -6.90 -11.71 -4.11
C PRO A 16 -8.33 -12.16 -3.80
N VAL A 17 -9.01 -11.42 -2.93
CA VAL A 17 -10.42 -11.64 -2.57
C VAL A 17 -11.18 -10.31 -2.52
N ASP A 18 -12.49 -10.36 -2.72
CA ASP A 18 -13.36 -9.20 -2.56
C ASP A 18 -13.76 -8.96 -1.09
N SER A 19 -14.22 -7.75 -0.77
CA SER A 19 -14.57 -7.37 0.60
C SER A 19 -15.75 -8.15 1.21
N SER A 20 -16.52 -8.89 0.41
CA SER A 20 -17.61 -9.74 0.93
C SER A 20 -17.12 -11.09 1.47
N ALA A 21 -15.92 -11.54 1.06
CA ALA A 21 -15.30 -12.76 1.58
C ALA A 21 -15.05 -12.67 3.10
N TYR A 22 -14.80 -11.46 3.61
CA TYR A 22 -14.60 -11.19 5.04
C TYR A 22 -15.34 -9.92 5.48
N PRO A 23 -16.63 -10.03 5.88
CA PRO A 23 -17.45 -8.88 6.25
C PRO A 23 -16.89 -8.13 7.45
N ALA A 24 -16.59 -6.85 7.27
CA ALA A 24 -16.15 -5.96 8.33
C ALA A 24 -17.31 -5.13 8.90
N LYS A 25 -17.27 -4.82 10.21
CA LYS A 25 -18.26 -3.93 10.84
C LYS A 25 -18.23 -2.51 10.26
N ALA A 26 -17.04 -2.03 9.89
CA ALA A 26 -16.85 -0.71 9.33
C ALA A 26 -16.98 -0.74 7.81
N TYR A 27 -17.71 0.23 7.26
CA TYR A 27 -17.75 0.45 5.82
C TYR A 27 -16.37 0.90 5.30
N ARG A 28 -15.92 0.26 4.22
CA ARG A 28 -14.69 0.62 3.50
C ARG A 28 -15.06 1.13 2.11
N PRO A 29 -14.71 2.37 1.74
CA PRO A 29 -14.91 2.86 0.39
C PRO A 29 -14.19 1.98 -0.63
N ARG A 30 -14.83 1.73 -1.77
CA ARG A 30 -14.22 0.94 -2.86
C ARG A 30 -13.07 1.66 -3.55
N HIS A 31 -13.08 3.00 -3.54
CA HIS A 31 -12.05 3.83 -4.13
C HIS A 31 -11.78 5.02 -3.22
N SER A 32 -10.59 5.05 -2.61
CA SER A 32 -10.14 6.12 -1.71
C SER A 32 -8.79 6.71 -2.14
N VAL A 33 -8.39 6.53 -3.40
CA VAL A 33 -7.18 7.17 -3.94
C VAL A 33 -7.43 8.68 -4.04
N MET A 34 -6.50 9.46 -3.50
CA MET A 34 -6.58 10.92 -3.46
C MET A 34 -5.78 11.55 -4.59
N SER A 35 -6.17 12.76 -4.99
CA SER A 35 -5.33 13.61 -5.83
C SER A 35 -4.18 14.19 -4.98
N LEU A 36 -2.96 14.06 -5.48
CA LEU A 36 -1.76 14.55 -4.81
C LEU A 36 -1.35 15.97 -5.20
N LYS A 37 -2.09 16.58 -6.14
CA LYS A 37 -1.76 17.87 -6.76
C LYS A 37 -1.38 18.97 -5.76
N LYS A 38 -2.18 19.15 -4.70
CA LYS A 38 -1.91 20.21 -3.72
C LYS A 38 -0.62 19.97 -2.92
N ALA A 39 -0.24 18.71 -2.70
CA ALA A 39 1.00 18.39 -2.02
C ALA A 39 2.20 18.63 -2.97
N GLU A 40 2.08 18.24 -4.24
CA GLU A 40 3.07 18.54 -5.28
C GLU A 40 3.28 20.06 -5.46
N ASP A 41 2.19 20.84 -5.44
CA ASP A 41 2.23 22.31 -5.57
C ASP A 41 3.02 22.99 -4.41
N THR A 42 3.30 22.30 -3.30
CA THR A 42 4.16 22.82 -2.21
C THR A 42 5.66 22.74 -2.51
N GLY A 43 6.04 22.06 -3.59
CA GLY A 43 7.43 21.70 -3.89
C GLY A 43 7.90 20.42 -3.18
N PHE A 44 7.02 19.72 -2.47
CA PHE A 44 7.34 18.43 -1.85
C PHE A 44 7.37 17.31 -2.90
N GLU A 45 8.50 16.60 -2.99
CA GLU A 45 8.65 15.44 -3.86
C GLU A 45 8.01 14.20 -3.23
N ILE A 46 6.89 13.75 -3.79
CA ILE A 46 6.17 12.58 -3.29
C ILE A 46 6.80 11.32 -3.89
N MET A 47 7.29 10.45 -3.02
CA MET A 47 7.89 9.18 -3.40
C MET A 47 6.81 8.16 -3.81
N ASP A 48 7.11 7.34 -4.82
CA ASP A 48 6.30 6.18 -5.16
C ASP A 48 6.22 5.19 -3.97
N TRP A 49 5.04 4.60 -3.76
CA TRP A 49 4.78 3.76 -2.59
C TRP A 49 5.67 2.51 -2.54
N ARG A 50 6.11 1.96 -3.69
CA ARG A 50 7.01 0.79 -3.72
C ARG A 50 8.40 1.17 -3.23
N THR A 51 8.87 2.36 -3.63
CA THR A 51 10.17 2.89 -3.17
C THR A 51 10.11 3.21 -1.68
N ALA A 52 9.02 3.83 -1.22
CA ALA A 52 8.82 4.11 0.20
C ALA A 52 8.75 2.82 1.03
N LEU A 53 8.09 1.78 0.51
CA LEU A 53 8.03 0.46 1.14
C LEU A 53 9.43 -0.20 1.23
N SER A 54 10.22 -0.18 0.15
CA SER A 54 11.58 -0.74 0.15
C SER A 54 12.43 -0.11 1.24
N LYS A 55 12.48 1.23 1.28
CA LYS A 55 13.22 1.97 2.30
C LYS A 55 12.76 1.67 3.72
N PHE A 56 11.45 1.48 3.91
CA PHE A 56 10.89 1.14 5.21
C PHE A 56 11.31 -0.26 5.66
N ILE A 57 11.27 -1.26 4.78
CA ILE A 57 11.70 -2.62 5.11
C ILE A 57 13.21 -2.68 5.37
N GLU A 58 14.01 -2.02 4.53
CA GLU A 58 15.47 -1.89 4.74
C GLU A 58 15.79 -1.31 6.12
N GLY A 59 15.08 -0.26 6.54
CA GLY A 59 15.27 0.37 7.85
C GLY A 59 14.77 -0.46 9.05
N ILE A 60 14.05 -1.56 8.84
CA ILE A 60 13.68 -2.51 9.92
C ILE A 60 14.75 -3.59 10.09
N GLU A 61 15.55 -3.86 9.05
CA GLU A 61 16.57 -4.89 9.05
C GLU A 61 17.95 -4.41 9.56
N GLU A 62 18.10 -3.10 9.83
CA GLU A 62 19.22 -2.50 10.58
C GLU A 62 19.12 -2.73 12.10
#